data_AF-A0A351IS89-F1
#
_entry.id   AF-A0A351IS89-F1
#
_cell.length_a   1.000
_cell.length_b   1.000
_cell.length_c   1.000
_cell.angle_alpha   90.00
_cell.angle_beta   90.00
_cell.angle_gamma   90.00
#
_symmetry.space_group_name_H-M   'P 1'
#
loop_
_entity.id
_entity.type
_entity.pdbx_description
1 polymer ?
#
loop_
_entity_poly.entity_id
_entity_poly.type
_entity_poly.pdbx_seq_one_letter_code
_entity_poly.pdbx_strand_id
1 'polypeptide(L)'
;MSEQSREGALHAEQDSARESVPYIFTVRHSVITMKEHATNAIARYEPFDPKVELVNLHISGDNSEIGIHVKDLTPEQKAERQARLGQNREDFARFKESVHLQQEGIQKTIAEIIDYARSYDGSDVVQLFDIVCRNAPLYRFSKKQLDTFLEVLGYYASAHQRVEKFFEQYGNNPSAAYERCFCRKPTGKVELEKGPMTLHFRCYDFDDYVCGHEGGFLSPEDHDQYDRYEEARQWAETSGGCTIPGAPAGDWALQGVITLENASKNCRINSEYKTYQESIESNGIVEVDFSQVEINIDDQGSMILHTRVGRFHIMLAQHYKRSLVHPDVVVFQETSDGNVEKARYSLDTMHGMLKNEKNKYLIRRTLRVPIFFSTDPKRGGFLFTFNRDMVVTIKNTSSSPIIVEYQKRFNDPVILDKRFSELVQGHEEQHQITRLFNPSEGDMSSEMIYADIALKADSIVQAKEMCIKQWLRWMKGQYRIHQSTRSEILSYYRDGKDIQTIASILSENSLYMYGQNTGPHVVAHVIIMDLQHDDPCILAKTGEVFDASMITEQEVVELFDEVFHQEHVANVKRWCMALTLLEQKGYSRDEIVYLLYQESARKWRSLALRAEQKPTAEF
;
A
#
# COMPACT_ATOMS: atom_id res chain seq x y z
N MET A 1 27.26 9.19 12.33
CA MET A 1 27.59 8.81 10.94
C MET A 1 29.01 9.25 10.62
N SER A 2 29.83 8.36 10.05
CA SER A 2 31.21 8.70 9.67
C SER A 2 31.24 9.57 8.41
N GLU A 3 32.31 10.34 8.23
CA GLU A 3 32.55 11.21 7.06
C GLU A 3 32.52 10.41 5.75
N GLN A 4 32.99 9.15 5.77
CA GLN A 4 32.86 8.19 4.67
C GLN A 4 31.42 7.84 4.29
N SER A 5 30.49 7.85 5.26
CA SER A 5 29.06 7.60 4.96
C SER A 5 28.42 8.79 4.24
N ARG A 6 28.93 10.00 4.48
CA ARG A 6 28.46 11.24 3.82
C ARG A 6 28.98 11.37 2.39
N GLU A 7 30.25 11.04 2.14
CA GLU A 7 30.82 11.05 0.78
C GLU A 7 30.18 9.97 -0.12
N GLY A 8 29.87 8.79 0.44
CA GLY A 8 29.14 7.74 -0.29
C GLY A 8 27.72 8.17 -0.71
N ALA A 9 27.01 8.88 0.17
CA ALA A 9 25.67 9.40 -0.14
C ALA A 9 25.69 10.48 -1.24
N LEU A 10 26.66 11.40 -1.20
CA LEU A 10 26.83 12.45 -2.21
C LEU A 10 27.18 11.90 -3.61
N HIS A 11 27.99 10.85 -3.68
CA HIS A 11 28.29 10.19 -4.95
C HIS A 11 27.08 9.44 -5.51
N ALA A 12 26.31 8.74 -4.67
CA ALA A 12 25.07 8.10 -5.09
C ALA A 12 24.04 9.11 -5.62
N GLU A 13 23.99 10.31 -5.04
CA GLU A 13 23.10 11.40 -5.49
C GLU A 13 23.52 11.96 -6.86
N GLN A 14 24.82 12.10 -7.12
CA GLN A 14 25.34 12.53 -8.43
C GLN A 14 25.15 11.49 -9.54
N ASP A 15 25.30 10.20 -9.22
CA ASP A 15 25.07 9.12 -10.18
C ASP A 15 23.58 8.94 -10.48
N SER A 16 22.71 9.05 -9.46
CA SER A 16 21.25 9.13 -9.62
C SER A 16 20.84 10.28 -10.56
N ALA A 17 21.44 11.46 -10.40
CA ALA A 17 21.15 12.61 -11.25
C ALA A 17 21.56 12.38 -12.71
N ARG A 18 22.64 11.63 -12.98
CA ARG A 18 23.09 11.29 -14.35
C ARG A 18 22.21 10.24 -15.01
N GLU A 19 21.73 9.25 -14.26
CA GLU A 19 20.79 8.23 -14.77
C GLU A 19 19.37 8.77 -15.01
N SER A 20 19.03 9.93 -14.42
CA SER A 20 17.74 10.60 -14.62
C SER A 20 17.59 11.29 -15.99
N VAL A 21 18.68 11.53 -16.73
CA VAL A 21 18.64 12.31 -17.98
C VAL A 21 17.84 11.60 -19.09
N PRO A 22 18.06 10.31 -19.41
CA PRO A 22 17.26 9.59 -20.41
C PRO A 22 15.77 9.51 -20.04
N TYR A 23 15.46 9.44 -18.75
CA TYR A 23 14.09 9.38 -18.22
C TYR A 23 13.28 10.63 -18.58
N ILE A 24 13.88 11.79 -18.38
CA ILE A 24 13.26 13.08 -18.70
C ILE A 24 12.96 13.18 -20.20
N PHE A 25 13.72 12.54 -21.08
CA PHE A 25 13.46 12.57 -22.53
C PHE A 25 12.24 11.75 -22.96
N THR A 26 12.08 10.50 -22.48
CA THR A 26 10.94 9.65 -22.88
C THR A 26 9.61 10.26 -22.45
N VAL A 27 9.49 10.64 -21.17
CA VAL A 27 8.24 11.25 -20.65
C VAL A 27 7.95 12.57 -21.37
N ARG A 28 8.97 13.40 -21.64
CA ARG A 28 8.80 14.64 -22.42
C ARG A 28 8.28 14.37 -23.83
N HIS A 29 8.78 13.34 -24.51
CA HIS A 29 8.34 13.01 -25.86
C HIS A 29 6.87 12.56 -25.89
N SER A 30 6.46 11.70 -24.96
CA SER A 30 5.05 11.29 -24.81
C SER A 30 4.16 12.51 -24.49
N VAL A 31 4.60 13.40 -23.60
CA VAL A 31 3.87 14.63 -23.26
C VAL A 31 3.72 15.56 -24.47
N ILE A 32 4.75 15.71 -25.30
CA ILE A 32 4.68 16.51 -26.53
C ILE A 32 3.65 15.90 -27.50
N THR A 33 3.72 14.58 -27.72
CA THR A 33 2.80 13.85 -28.59
C THR A 33 1.35 13.99 -28.09
N MET A 34 1.12 13.85 -26.78
CA MET A 34 -0.19 14.09 -26.17
C MET A 34 -0.68 15.54 -26.37
N LYS A 35 0.20 16.55 -26.28
CA LYS A 35 -0.18 17.96 -26.54
C LYS A 35 -0.61 18.19 -27.99
N GLU A 36 0.05 17.53 -28.95
CA GLU A 36 -0.34 17.57 -30.35
C GLU A 36 -1.73 16.91 -30.55
N HIS A 37 -1.96 15.75 -29.94
CA HIS A 37 -3.27 15.09 -29.95
C HIS A 37 -4.37 15.97 -29.32
N ALA A 38 -4.07 16.63 -28.19
CA ALA A 38 -5.00 17.53 -27.51
C ALA A 38 -5.37 18.74 -28.40
N THR A 39 -4.37 19.33 -29.05
CA THR A 39 -4.55 20.46 -29.98
C THR A 39 -5.42 20.04 -31.16
N ASN A 40 -5.15 18.87 -31.74
CA ASN A 40 -5.92 18.30 -32.84
C ASN A 40 -7.36 17.94 -32.42
N ALA A 41 -7.58 17.49 -31.19
CA ALA A 41 -8.90 17.19 -30.65
C ALA A 41 -9.71 18.47 -30.46
N ILE A 42 -9.14 19.50 -29.81
CA ILE A 42 -9.80 20.80 -29.59
C ILE A 42 -10.20 21.45 -30.92
N ALA A 43 -9.39 21.32 -31.97
CA ALA A 43 -9.72 21.88 -33.28
C ALA A 43 -10.98 21.27 -33.94
N ARG A 44 -11.51 20.15 -33.41
CA ARG A 44 -12.65 19.42 -33.97
C ARG A 44 -13.99 19.76 -33.30
N TYR A 45 -14.02 20.51 -32.20
CA TYR A 45 -15.25 20.84 -31.48
C TYR A 45 -15.16 22.18 -30.73
N GLU A 46 -16.29 22.71 -30.29
CA GLU A 46 -16.35 23.90 -29.44
C GLU A 46 -16.32 23.49 -27.95
N PRO A 47 -15.25 23.80 -27.19
CA PRO A 47 -15.16 23.44 -25.78
C PRO A 47 -16.16 24.22 -24.92
N PHE A 48 -16.80 23.55 -23.96
CA PHE A 48 -17.63 24.23 -22.97
C PHE A 48 -16.77 24.60 -21.75
N ASP A 49 -16.62 25.90 -21.45
CA ASP A 49 -15.95 26.36 -20.23
C ASP A 49 -17.00 26.91 -19.24
N PRO A 50 -17.27 26.20 -18.13
CA PRO A 50 -18.26 26.62 -17.15
C PRO A 50 -18.04 28.04 -16.61
N LYS A 51 -16.79 28.51 -16.54
CA LYS A 51 -16.50 29.87 -16.03
C LYS A 51 -16.90 30.94 -17.03
N VAL A 52 -16.57 30.74 -18.31
CA VAL A 52 -16.92 31.68 -19.39
C VAL A 52 -18.43 31.75 -19.54
N GLU A 53 -19.09 30.60 -19.55
CA GLU A 53 -20.54 30.51 -19.66
C GLU A 53 -21.27 31.14 -18.47
N LEU A 54 -20.76 30.93 -17.24
CA LEU A 54 -21.32 31.57 -16.06
C LEU A 54 -21.14 33.11 -16.10
N VAL A 55 -20.02 33.61 -16.62
CA VAL A 55 -19.80 35.05 -16.83
C VAL A 55 -20.80 35.59 -17.85
N ASN A 56 -21.03 34.89 -18.95
CA ASN A 56 -22.03 35.27 -19.97
C ASN A 56 -23.45 35.31 -19.37
N LEU A 57 -23.78 34.38 -18.47
CA LEU A 57 -25.05 34.37 -17.73
C LEU A 57 -25.19 35.53 -16.72
N HIS A 58 -24.09 36.07 -16.20
CA HIS A 58 -24.11 37.22 -15.28
C HIS A 58 -24.11 38.56 -16.00
N ILE A 59 -23.40 38.68 -17.13
CA ILE A 59 -23.35 39.91 -17.93
C ILE A 59 -24.73 40.26 -18.49
N SER A 60 -25.61 39.28 -18.72
CA SER A 60 -27.00 39.53 -19.12
C SER A 60 -27.86 40.17 -18.00
N GLY A 61 -27.40 40.15 -16.75
CA GLY A 61 -27.98 40.90 -15.64
C GLY A 61 -27.22 42.21 -15.45
N ASP A 62 -27.62 43.27 -16.15
CA ASP A 62 -26.99 44.58 -16.03
C ASP A 62 -26.99 45.05 -14.56
N ASN A 63 -25.80 45.10 -13.95
CA ASN A 63 -25.62 45.55 -12.56
C ASN A 63 -26.01 47.02 -12.36
N SER A 64 -26.26 47.77 -13.45
CA SER A 64 -26.80 49.13 -13.40
C SER A 64 -28.19 49.19 -12.75
N GLU A 65 -28.96 48.09 -12.75
CA GLU A 65 -30.30 48.02 -12.12
C GLU A 65 -30.29 47.78 -10.60
N ILE A 66 -29.14 47.50 -9.98
CA ILE A 66 -29.05 47.19 -8.53
C ILE A 66 -29.47 48.40 -7.66
N GLY A 67 -29.49 49.61 -8.21
CA GLY A 67 -29.94 50.83 -7.52
C GLY A 67 -31.43 51.16 -7.65
N ILE A 68 -32.19 50.51 -8.54
CA ILE A 68 -33.61 50.82 -8.75
C ILE A 68 -34.46 49.87 -7.92
N HIS A 69 -35.17 50.40 -6.92
CA HIS A 69 -36.12 49.59 -6.16
C HIS A 69 -37.17 49.01 -7.13
N VAL A 70 -37.43 47.71 -7.03
CA VAL A 70 -38.40 46.96 -7.88
C VAL A 70 -39.79 47.63 -7.93
N LYS A 71 -40.11 48.44 -6.92
CA LYS A 71 -41.35 49.21 -6.81
C LYS A 71 -41.46 50.34 -7.84
N ASP A 72 -40.33 50.87 -8.31
CA ASP A 72 -40.25 52.05 -9.19
C ASP A 72 -40.25 51.67 -10.69
N LEU A 73 -40.28 50.37 -11.01
CA LEU A 73 -40.35 49.90 -12.40
C LEU A 73 -41.76 50.11 -12.98
N THR A 74 -41.81 50.66 -14.19
CA THR A 74 -43.02 50.73 -15.02
C THR A 74 -43.54 49.32 -15.35
N PRO A 75 -44.84 49.15 -15.69
CA PRO A 75 -45.38 47.85 -16.11
C PRO A 75 -44.60 47.21 -17.27
N GLU A 76 -44.13 48.02 -18.23
CA GLU A 76 -43.31 47.58 -19.36
C GLU A 76 -41.96 47.03 -18.89
N GLN A 77 -41.25 47.78 -18.03
CA GLN A 77 -39.99 47.33 -17.43
C GLN A 77 -40.15 46.07 -16.57
N LYS A 78 -41.28 45.92 -15.87
CA LYS A 78 -41.60 44.70 -15.12
C LYS A 78 -41.80 43.50 -16.05
N ALA A 79 -42.50 43.68 -17.17
CA ALA A 79 -42.71 42.64 -18.17
C ALA A 79 -41.39 42.23 -18.85
N GLU A 80 -40.56 43.20 -19.24
CA GLU A 80 -39.23 42.98 -19.82
C GLU A 80 -38.31 42.24 -18.84
N ARG A 81 -38.26 42.69 -17.58
CA ARG A 81 -37.51 42.00 -16.53
C ARG A 81 -38.01 40.57 -16.32
N GLN A 82 -39.32 40.33 -16.34
CA GLN A 82 -39.89 38.99 -16.19
C GLN A 82 -39.52 38.08 -17.37
N ALA A 83 -39.55 38.60 -18.60
CA ALA A 83 -39.11 37.88 -19.79
C ALA A 83 -37.61 37.54 -19.72
N ARG A 84 -36.77 38.51 -19.32
CA ARG A 84 -35.32 38.32 -19.10
C ARG A 84 -35.05 37.27 -18.02
N LEU A 85 -35.79 37.29 -16.91
CA LEU A 85 -35.70 36.25 -15.87
C LEU A 85 -36.13 34.87 -16.39
N GLY A 86 -37.10 34.81 -17.29
CA GLY A 86 -37.50 33.59 -17.98
C GLY A 86 -36.36 33.03 -18.84
N GLN A 87 -35.78 33.86 -19.71
CA GLN A 87 -34.63 33.48 -20.54
C GLN A 87 -33.43 33.06 -19.69
N ASN A 88 -33.09 33.83 -18.65
CA ASN A 88 -31.99 33.47 -17.73
C ASN A 88 -32.21 32.14 -17.02
N ARG A 89 -33.46 31.75 -16.73
CA ARG A 89 -33.77 30.43 -16.16
C ARG A 89 -33.53 29.31 -17.17
N GLU A 90 -33.93 29.49 -18.42
CA GLU A 90 -33.70 28.53 -19.49
C GLU A 90 -32.19 28.40 -19.80
N ASP A 91 -31.48 29.52 -19.88
CA ASP A 91 -30.03 29.55 -20.11
C ASP A 91 -29.28 28.87 -18.96
N PHE A 92 -29.69 29.15 -17.72
CA PHE A 92 -29.12 28.48 -16.54
C PHE A 92 -29.45 26.98 -16.48
N ALA A 93 -30.61 26.56 -16.99
CA ALA A 93 -30.94 25.13 -17.11
C ALA A 93 -30.02 24.44 -18.13
N ARG A 94 -29.84 25.03 -19.32
CA ARG A 94 -28.93 24.51 -20.36
C ARG A 94 -27.47 24.47 -19.88
N PHE A 95 -27.05 25.49 -19.12
CA PHE A 95 -25.74 25.51 -18.47
C PHE A 95 -25.57 24.33 -17.52
N LYS A 96 -26.55 24.07 -16.64
CA LYS A 96 -26.52 22.93 -15.73
C LYS A 96 -26.46 21.59 -16.44
N GLU A 97 -27.25 21.41 -17.50
CA GLU A 97 -27.22 20.21 -18.33
C GLU A 97 -25.84 19.99 -18.96
N SER A 98 -25.22 21.06 -19.47
CA SER A 98 -23.88 20.99 -20.06
C SER A 98 -22.79 20.67 -19.04
N VAL A 99 -22.87 21.25 -17.84
CA VAL A 99 -21.98 20.91 -16.71
C VAL A 99 -22.17 19.44 -16.32
N HIS A 100 -23.41 18.97 -16.24
CA HIS A 100 -23.69 17.58 -15.87
C HIS A 100 -23.15 16.60 -16.91
N LEU A 101 -23.36 16.89 -18.21
CA LEU A 101 -22.83 16.10 -19.31
C LEU A 101 -21.30 16.01 -19.27
N GLN A 102 -20.61 17.12 -18.96
CA GLN A 102 -19.16 17.11 -18.77
C GLN A 102 -18.72 16.21 -17.61
N GLN A 103 -19.39 16.32 -16.46
CA GLN A 103 -19.08 15.50 -15.28
C GLN A 103 -19.23 14.02 -15.58
N GLU A 104 -20.33 13.62 -16.22
CA GLU A 104 -20.57 12.26 -16.68
C GLU A 104 -19.47 11.80 -17.65
N GLY A 105 -19.11 12.65 -18.60
CA GLY A 105 -18.05 12.37 -19.56
C GLY A 105 -16.68 12.14 -18.94
N ILE A 106 -16.31 12.96 -17.95
CA ILE A 106 -15.06 12.81 -17.19
C ILE A 106 -15.06 11.46 -16.46
N GLN A 107 -16.15 11.12 -15.77
CA GLN A 107 -16.26 9.86 -15.04
C GLN A 107 -16.12 8.65 -15.97
N LYS A 108 -16.84 8.63 -17.09
CA LYS A 108 -16.74 7.57 -18.11
C LYS A 108 -15.35 7.46 -18.72
N THR A 109 -14.72 8.59 -19.00
CA THR A 109 -13.36 8.62 -19.55
C THR A 109 -12.34 8.05 -18.56
N ILE A 110 -12.44 8.43 -17.28
CA ILE A 110 -11.59 7.88 -16.22
C ILE A 110 -11.81 6.37 -16.09
N ALA A 111 -13.07 5.91 -16.07
CA ALA A 111 -13.39 4.48 -16.02
C ALA A 111 -12.71 3.71 -17.17
N GLU A 112 -12.88 4.18 -18.40
CA GLU A 112 -12.26 3.57 -19.59
C GLU A 112 -10.73 3.55 -19.51
N ILE A 113 -10.09 4.62 -19.01
CA ILE A 113 -8.64 4.68 -18.81
C ILE A 113 -8.18 3.64 -17.79
N ILE A 114 -8.87 3.54 -16.65
CA ILE A 114 -8.53 2.60 -15.57
C ILE A 114 -8.66 1.16 -16.05
N ASP A 115 -9.76 0.84 -16.73
CA ASP A 115 -10.01 -0.51 -17.23
C ASP A 115 -9.02 -0.88 -18.33
N TYR A 116 -8.65 0.07 -19.21
CA TYR A 116 -7.62 -0.14 -20.22
C TYR A 116 -6.24 -0.37 -19.61
N ALA A 117 -5.83 0.49 -18.66
CA ALA A 117 -4.52 0.38 -17.99
C ALA A 117 -4.34 -0.95 -17.24
N ARG A 118 -5.43 -1.54 -16.76
CA ARG A 118 -5.42 -2.85 -16.09
C ARG A 118 -5.46 -4.04 -17.05
N SER A 119 -6.14 -3.90 -18.18
CA SER A 119 -6.35 -4.99 -19.12
C SER A 119 -5.14 -5.25 -20.03
N TYR A 120 -4.27 -4.26 -20.21
CA TYR A 120 -3.13 -4.34 -21.12
C TYR A 120 -1.82 -4.03 -20.38
N ASP A 121 -1.05 -5.08 -20.09
CA ASP A 121 0.32 -4.93 -19.56
C ASP A 121 1.17 -4.17 -20.60
N GLY A 122 1.74 -3.04 -20.19
CA GLY A 122 2.47 -2.13 -21.08
C GLY A 122 1.60 -1.12 -21.86
N SER A 123 0.42 -0.75 -21.34
CA SER A 123 -0.40 0.30 -21.95
C SER A 123 0.40 1.59 -22.16
N ASP A 124 0.46 2.06 -23.41
CA ASP A 124 1.15 3.32 -23.74
C ASP A 124 0.28 4.51 -23.31
N VAL A 125 0.90 5.51 -22.69
CA VAL A 125 0.21 6.73 -22.24
C VAL A 125 -0.46 7.46 -23.39
N VAL A 126 0.07 7.37 -24.61
CA VAL A 126 -0.56 7.96 -25.80
C VAL A 126 -1.91 7.27 -26.08
N GLN A 127 -2.00 5.95 -25.93
CA GLN A 127 -3.26 5.21 -26.08
C GLN A 127 -4.27 5.57 -24.99
N LEU A 128 -3.81 5.75 -23.75
CA LEU A 128 -4.67 6.25 -22.66
C LEU A 128 -5.19 7.65 -22.97
N PHE A 129 -4.38 8.52 -23.56
CA PHE A 129 -4.80 9.86 -23.94
C PHE A 129 -5.70 9.90 -25.19
N ASP A 130 -5.59 8.91 -26.09
CA ASP A 130 -6.52 8.76 -27.21
C ASP A 130 -7.95 8.49 -26.75
N ILE A 131 -8.14 7.81 -25.60
CA ILE A 131 -9.44 7.66 -24.94
C ILE A 131 -10.00 9.03 -24.56
N VAL A 132 -9.17 9.90 -23.95
CA VAL A 132 -9.54 11.28 -23.62
C VAL A 132 -9.94 12.05 -24.87
N CYS A 133 -9.12 12.01 -25.92
CA CYS A 133 -9.36 12.74 -27.17
C CYS A 133 -10.61 12.27 -27.90
N ARG A 134 -10.93 10.97 -27.83
CA ARG A 134 -12.16 10.39 -28.39
C ARG A 134 -13.40 10.90 -27.65
N ASN A 135 -13.34 10.98 -26.33
CA ASN A 135 -14.47 11.35 -25.48
C ASN A 135 -14.66 12.87 -25.35
N ALA A 136 -13.59 13.65 -25.48
CA ALA A 136 -13.61 15.10 -25.38
C ALA A 136 -14.69 15.81 -26.22
N PRO A 137 -14.86 15.52 -27.53
CA PRO A 137 -15.92 16.14 -28.33
C PRO A 137 -17.32 15.69 -27.94
N LEU A 138 -17.49 14.45 -27.46
CA LEU A 138 -18.79 13.89 -27.06
C LEU A 138 -19.33 14.59 -25.81
N TYR A 139 -18.44 14.93 -24.89
CA TYR A 139 -18.78 15.54 -23.60
C TYR A 139 -18.34 17.00 -23.48
N ARG A 140 -17.89 17.60 -24.59
CA ARG A 140 -17.48 19.01 -24.71
C ARG A 140 -16.42 19.45 -23.70
N PHE A 141 -15.40 18.64 -23.44
CA PHE A 141 -14.37 18.98 -22.45
C PHE A 141 -13.73 20.34 -22.74
N SER A 142 -13.60 21.18 -21.70
CA SER A 142 -12.82 22.41 -21.74
C SER A 142 -11.33 22.14 -21.99
N LYS A 143 -10.62 23.14 -22.50
CA LYS A 143 -9.15 23.08 -22.61
C LYS A 143 -8.49 22.78 -21.26
N LYS A 144 -8.96 23.41 -20.18
CA LYS A 144 -8.43 23.18 -18.84
C LYS A 144 -8.57 21.71 -18.40
N GLN A 145 -9.72 21.08 -18.67
CA GLN A 145 -9.92 19.66 -18.36
C GLN A 145 -8.98 18.77 -19.17
N LEU A 146 -8.76 19.05 -20.46
CA LEU A 146 -7.78 18.33 -21.28
C LEU A 146 -6.35 18.49 -20.76
N ASP A 147 -5.96 19.70 -20.38
CA ASP A 147 -4.67 19.97 -19.77
C ASP A 147 -4.50 19.19 -18.44
N THR A 148 -5.56 19.10 -17.63
CA THR A 148 -5.57 18.28 -16.41
C THR A 148 -5.43 16.79 -16.71
N PHE A 149 -6.15 16.24 -17.70
CA PHE A 149 -5.96 14.84 -18.10
C PHE A 149 -4.52 14.57 -18.57
N LEU A 150 -3.95 15.49 -19.33
CA LEU A 150 -2.57 15.39 -19.81
C LEU A 150 -1.55 15.40 -18.67
N GLU A 151 -1.75 16.27 -17.67
CA GLU A 151 -0.92 16.29 -16.46
C GLU A 151 -1.02 14.97 -15.70
N VAL A 152 -2.25 14.50 -15.46
CA VAL A 152 -2.53 13.26 -14.72
C VAL A 152 -1.93 12.03 -15.41
N LEU A 153 -2.12 11.91 -16.72
CA LEU A 153 -1.51 10.81 -17.49
C LEU A 153 0.02 10.95 -17.59
N GLY A 154 0.56 12.16 -17.49
CA GLY A 154 1.98 12.38 -17.29
C GLY A 154 2.49 11.75 -16.00
N TYR A 155 1.77 11.92 -14.87
CA TYR A 155 2.10 11.24 -13.62
C TYR A 155 1.97 9.72 -13.71
N TYR A 156 0.93 9.22 -14.40
CA TYR A 156 0.78 7.78 -14.70
C TYR A 156 2.00 7.24 -15.44
N ALA A 157 2.37 7.82 -16.58
CA ALA A 157 3.50 7.37 -17.40
C ALA A 157 4.81 7.40 -16.62
N SER A 158 4.98 8.47 -15.85
CA SER A 158 6.11 8.67 -14.96
C SER A 158 6.23 7.55 -13.91
N ALA A 159 5.12 7.11 -13.31
CA ALA A 159 5.07 6.00 -12.36
C ALA A 159 5.26 4.63 -13.03
N HIS A 160 4.52 4.35 -14.09
CA HIS A 160 4.60 3.11 -14.86
C HIS A 160 6.04 2.83 -15.32
N GLN A 161 6.72 3.84 -15.87
CA GLN A 161 8.11 3.67 -16.31
C GLN A 161 9.07 3.35 -15.16
N ARG A 162 8.83 3.89 -13.95
CA ARG A 162 9.67 3.60 -12.77
C ARG A 162 9.46 2.16 -12.31
N VAL A 163 8.22 1.69 -12.34
CA VAL A 163 7.87 0.28 -12.08
C VAL A 163 8.54 -0.65 -13.09
N GLU A 164 8.41 -0.38 -14.40
CA GLU A 164 9.02 -1.22 -15.45
C GLU A 164 10.53 -1.34 -15.29
N LYS A 165 11.23 -0.21 -15.10
CA LYS A 165 12.68 -0.21 -14.93
C LYS A 165 13.13 -0.98 -13.69
N PHE A 166 12.47 -0.72 -12.56
CA PHE A 166 12.82 -1.40 -11.31
C PHE A 166 12.55 -2.90 -11.42
N PHE A 167 11.44 -3.29 -12.05
CA PHE A 167 11.09 -4.69 -12.25
C PHE A 167 12.01 -5.38 -13.26
N GLU A 168 12.48 -4.70 -14.31
CA GLU A 168 13.52 -5.22 -15.21
C GLU A 168 14.82 -5.53 -14.45
N GLN A 169 15.21 -4.63 -13.55
CA GLN A 169 16.45 -4.76 -12.78
C GLN A 169 16.36 -5.82 -11.66
N TYR A 170 15.23 -5.88 -10.95
CA TYR A 170 15.09 -6.65 -9.71
C TYR A 170 13.98 -7.71 -9.71
N GLY A 171 13.16 -7.81 -10.76
CA GLY A 171 12.01 -8.73 -10.81
C GLY A 171 12.37 -10.20 -10.65
N ASN A 172 13.58 -10.59 -11.07
CA ASN A 172 14.10 -11.95 -10.89
C ASN A 172 14.75 -12.19 -9.51
N ASN A 173 14.89 -11.16 -8.68
CA ASN A 173 15.44 -11.25 -7.33
C ASN A 173 14.62 -10.40 -6.33
N PRO A 174 13.41 -10.87 -5.95
CA PRO A 174 12.54 -10.15 -5.02
C PRO A 174 13.19 -9.80 -3.67
N SER A 175 14.11 -10.65 -3.19
CA SER A 175 14.83 -10.39 -1.93
C SER A 175 15.76 -9.18 -2.04
N ALA A 176 16.51 -9.06 -3.14
CA ALA A 176 17.32 -7.87 -3.41
C ALA A 176 16.47 -6.63 -3.70
N ALA A 177 15.32 -6.82 -4.36
CA ALA A 177 14.34 -5.76 -4.59
C ALA A 177 13.82 -5.20 -3.26
N TYR A 178 13.46 -6.08 -2.33
CA TYR A 178 12.99 -5.73 -1.00
C TYR A 178 14.08 -5.01 -0.20
N GLU A 179 15.31 -5.55 -0.18
CA GLU A 179 16.45 -4.92 0.49
C GLU A 179 16.74 -3.52 -0.08
N ARG A 180 16.63 -3.36 -1.41
CA ARG A 180 16.80 -2.07 -2.06
C ARG A 180 15.74 -1.06 -1.64
N CYS A 181 14.49 -1.48 -1.48
CA CYS A 181 13.41 -0.58 -1.04
C CYS A 181 13.55 -0.22 0.44
N PHE A 182 13.72 -1.21 1.31
CA PHE A 182 13.54 -1.08 2.75
C PHE A 182 14.84 -1.10 3.56
N CYS A 183 16.00 -1.04 2.90
CA CYS A 183 17.33 -1.04 3.52
C CYS A 183 17.61 -2.26 4.43
N ARG A 184 16.85 -3.35 4.26
CA ARG A 184 16.93 -4.55 5.10
C ARG A 184 16.63 -5.78 4.27
N LYS A 185 17.44 -6.82 4.40
CA LYS A 185 17.14 -8.13 3.79
C LYS A 185 15.89 -8.72 4.44
N PRO A 186 14.95 -9.25 3.64
CA PRO A 186 13.80 -9.93 4.23
C PRO A 186 14.27 -11.16 5.01
N THR A 187 13.68 -11.40 6.18
CA THR A 187 13.93 -12.59 7.00
C THR A 187 13.22 -13.81 6.42
N GLY A 188 12.08 -13.60 5.77
CA GLY A 188 11.28 -14.63 5.12
C GLY A 188 11.32 -14.58 3.60
N LYS A 189 10.41 -15.36 3.00
CA LYS A 189 10.15 -15.30 1.55
C LYS A 189 9.42 -14.00 1.25
N VAL A 190 9.85 -13.35 0.17
CA VAL A 190 9.12 -12.25 -0.47
C VAL A 190 8.92 -12.56 -1.95
N GLU A 191 7.76 -12.17 -2.47
CA GLU A 191 7.50 -12.15 -3.91
C GLU A 191 7.32 -10.70 -4.37
N LEU A 192 7.68 -10.43 -5.61
CA LEU A 192 7.50 -9.12 -6.23
C LEU A 192 6.66 -9.31 -7.49
N GLU A 193 5.55 -8.59 -7.55
CA GLU A 193 4.70 -8.52 -8.73
C GLU A 193 4.62 -7.11 -9.29
N LYS A 194 4.46 -7.05 -10.62
CA LYS A 194 4.35 -5.80 -11.36
C LYS A 194 2.87 -5.49 -11.60
N GLY A 195 2.42 -4.33 -11.11
CA GLY A 195 1.14 -3.72 -11.48
C GLY A 195 1.33 -2.61 -12.52
N PRO A 196 0.23 -2.03 -13.05
CA PRO A 196 0.31 -0.90 -13.97
C PRO A 196 1.06 0.30 -13.40
N MET A 197 0.87 0.63 -12.13
CA MET A 197 1.57 1.73 -11.46
C MET A 197 2.31 1.32 -10.20
N THR A 198 2.25 0.05 -9.82
CA THR A 198 2.85 -0.42 -8.57
C THR A 198 3.82 -1.59 -8.69
N LEU A 199 4.74 -1.64 -7.73
CA LEU A 199 5.53 -2.79 -7.35
C LEU A 199 4.87 -3.37 -6.10
N HIS A 200 4.26 -4.54 -6.25
CA HIS A 200 3.52 -5.21 -5.20
C HIS A 200 4.39 -6.28 -4.54
N PHE A 201 4.79 -6.06 -3.30
CA PHE A 201 5.54 -7.04 -2.53
C PHE A 201 4.61 -7.89 -1.68
N ARG A 202 4.70 -9.22 -1.82
CA ARG A 202 4.05 -10.16 -0.89
C ARG A 202 5.04 -10.58 0.18
N CYS A 203 4.77 -10.21 1.42
CA CYS A 203 5.59 -10.57 2.57
C CYS A 203 5.00 -11.78 3.28
N TYR A 204 5.67 -12.92 3.19
CA TYR A 204 5.22 -14.15 3.85
C TYR A 204 5.61 -14.21 5.33
N ASP A 205 6.60 -13.43 5.73
CA ASP A 205 6.96 -13.20 7.12
C ASP A 205 6.29 -11.92 7.65
N PHE A 206 5.76 -11.99 8.86
CA PHE A 206 5.01 -10.90 9.47
C PHE A 206 5.92 -9.70 9.81
N ASP A 207 7.14 -9.95 10.27
CA ASP A 207 8.07 -8.89 10.66
C ASP A 207 8.64 -8.18 9.42
N ASP A 208 8.77 -8.88 8.29
CA ASP A 208 9.07 -8.25 7.00
C ASP A 208 7.93 -7.30 6.60
N TYR A 209 6.67 -7.71 6.70
CA TYR A 209 5.54 -6.81 6.40
C TYR A 209 5.53 -5.55 7.31
N VAL A 210 5.72 -5.72 8.62
CA VAL A 210 5.79 -4.60 9.58
C VAL A 210 6.95 -3.66 9.24
N CYS A 211 8.12 -4.22 8.93
CA CYS A 211 9.29 -3.44 8.55
C CYS A 211 9.05 -2.66 7.26
N GLY A 212 8.44 -3.29 6.25
CA GLY A 212 8.08 -2.63 5.00
C GLY A 212 7.08 -1.48 5.21
N HIS A 213 6.05 -1.70 6.04
CA HIS A 213 5.02 -0.69 6.35
C HIS A 213 5.62 0.61 6.90
N GLU A 214 6.53 0.48 7.85
CA GLU A 214 7.20 1.62 8.49
C GLU A 214 8.30 2.22 7.63
N GLY A 215 8.48 1.70 6.42
CA GLY A 215 9.53 2.12 5.53
C GLY A 215 10.91 1.80 6.11
N GLY A 216 11.17 0.57 6.57
CA GLY A 216 12.54 0.10 6.83
C GLY A 216 13.32 0.80 7.95
N PHE A 217 12.75 1.84 8.59
CA PHE A 217 13.43 2.63 9.63
C PHE A 217 13.32 2.01 11.03
N LEU A 218 12.45 1.00 11.19
CA LEU A 218 12.27 0.29 12.45
C LEU A 218 13.04 -1.03 12.45
N SER A 219 13.98 -1.15 13.38
CA SER A 219 14.54 -2.42 13.81
C SER A 219 13.97 -2.79 15.19
N PRO A 220 13.59 -4.05 15.45
CA PRO A 220 13.23 -4.52 16.79
C PRO A 220 14.36 -4.30 17.82
N GLU A 221 15.60 -4.11 17.34
CA GLU A 221 16.80 -3.93 18.16
C GLU A 221 17.02 -2.46 18.58
N ASP A 222 16.34 -1.50 17.94
CA ASP A 222 16.40 -0.09 18.30
C ASP A 222 15.39 0.23 19.42
N HIS A 223 15.85 0.10 20.67
CA HIS A 223 15.03 0.32 21.87
C HIS A 223 14.32 1.68 21.91
N ASP A 224 14.89 2.73 21.32
CA ASP A 224 14.30 4.07 21.27
C ASP A 224 13.06 4.15 20.35
N GLN A 225 12.83 3.14 19.51
CA GLN A 225 11.71 3.07 18.56
C GLN A 225 10.72 1.93 18.87
N TYR A 226 10.84 1.29 20.04
CA TYR A 226 10.04 0.12 20.40
C TYR A 226 8.53 0.40 20.40
N ASP A 227 8.09 1.53 20.96
CA ASP A 227 6.66 1.88 21.00
C ASP A 227 6.07 2.03 19.59
N ARG A 228 6.80 2.70 18.68
CA ARG A 228 6.40 2.82 17.28
C ARG A 228 6.36 1.47 16.57
N TYR A 229 7.29 0.57 16.90
CA TYR A 229 7.30 -0.78 16.33
C TYR A 229 6.10 -1.60 16.80
N GLU A 230 5.73 -1.54 18.08
CA GLU A 230 4.54 -2.21 18.60
C GLU A 230 3.24 -1.63 18.01
N GLU A 231 3.15 -0.31 17.84
CA GLU A 231 2.03 0.33 17.13
C GLU A 231 1.94 -0.19 15.68
N ALA A 232 3.07 -0.26 14.97
CA ALA A 232 3.13 -0.81 13.62
C ALA A 232 2.76 -2.30 13.56
N ARG A 233 3.14 -3.10 14.56
CA ARG A 233 2.72 -4.50 14.69
C ARG A 233 1.22 -4.61 14.86
N GLN A 234 0.63 -3.84 15.78
CA GLN A 234 -0.83 -3.84 16.01
C GLN A 234 -1.60 -3.42 14.75
N TRP A 235 -1.08 -2.43 14.03
CA TRP A 235 -1.60 -2.03 12.73
C TRP A 235 -1.49 -3.18 11.71
N ALA A 236 -0.34 -3.83 11.62
CA ALA A 236 -0.11 -4.94 10.71
C ALA A 236 -0.95 -6.19 11.02
N GLU A 237 -1.29 -6.44 12.27
CA GLU A 237 -2.18 -7.52 12.71
C GLU A 237 -3.62 -7.36 12.19
N THR A 238 -4.02 -6.15 11.83
CA THR A 238 -5.37 -5.85 11.34
C THR A 238 -5.42 -5.55 9.84
N SER A 239 -4.31 -5.18 9.20
CA SER A 239 -4.25 -4.87 7.76
C SER A 239 -3.93 -6.09 6.88
N GLY A 240 -4.53 -6.15 5.69
CA GLY A 240 -4.22 -7.16 4.66
C GLY A 240 -3.15 -6.71 3.67
N GLY A 241 -3.03 -5.40 3.49
CA GLY A 241 -2.03 -4.75 2.67
C GLY A 241 -1.93 -3.27 2.99
N CYS A 242 -0.97 -2.59 2.35
CA CYS A 242 -0.86 -1.14 2.35
C CYS A 242 -0.15 -0.61 1.12
N THR A 243 -0.37 0.67 0.90
CA THR A 243 0.48 1.49 0.04
C THR A 243 1.57 2.18 0.84
N ILE A 244 2.80 2.11 0.36
CA ILE A 244 3.93 2.86 0.90
C ILE A 244 4.11 4.19 0.14
N PRO A 245 4.08 5.34 0.83
CA PRO A 245 4.24 6.65 0.18
C PRO A 245 5.57 6.82 -0.54
N GLY A 246 6.65 6.16 -0.09
CA GLY A 246 7.93 6.13 -0.82
C GLY A 246 8.95 5.18 -0.22
N ALA A 247 9.95 4.81 -1.02
CA ALA A 247 11.01 3.91 -0.61
C ALA A 247 12.01 4.58 0.36
N PRO A 248 12.27 3.98 1.51
CA PRO A 248 13.21 4.45 2.54
C PRO A 248 14.64 4.70 2.07
N ALA A 249 15.12 3.93 1.09
CA ALA A 249 16.49 3.97 0.60
C ALA A 249 16.87 5.23 -0.19
N GLY A 250 16.12 6.33 -0.02
CA GLY A 250 16.31 7.58 -0.76
C GLY A 250 15.99 7.47 -2.25
N ASP A 251 15.39 6.34 -2.68
CA ASP A 251 14.96 6.14 -4.05
C ASP A 251 13.62 6.86 -4.24
N TRP A 252 13.70 8.19 -4.33
CA TRP A 252 12.57 9.07 -4.62
C TRP A 252 11.87 8.68 -5.93
N ALA A 253 12.54 7.93 -6.81
CA ALA A 253 11.93 7.37 -8.01
C ALA A 253 10.89 6.27 -7.69
N LEU A 254 10.85 5.73 -6.47
CA LEU A 254 9.81 4.78 -6.05
C LEU A 254 8.72 5.42 -5.18
N GLN A 255 8.65 6.75 -5.16
CA GLN A 255 7.58 7.44 -4.43
C GLN A 255 6.20 7.10 -5.02
N GLY A 256 5.31 6.61 -4.16
CA GLY A 256 3.92 6.28 -4.48
C GLY A 256 3.73 5.09 -5.43
N VAL A 257 4.75 4.24 -5.61
CA VAL A 257 4.62 3.04 -6.47
C VAL A 257 4.74 1.72 -5.70
N ILE A 258 5.03 1.73 -4.40
CA ILE A 258 5.20 0.48 -3.65
C ILE A 258 3.91 0.13 -2.91
N THR A 259 3.50 -1.12 -3.02
CA THR A 259 2.44 -1.69 -2.20
C THR A 259 2.94 -2.98 -1.54
N LEU A 260 2.38 -3.32 -0.38
CA LEU A 260 2.71 -4.51 0.39
C LEU A 260 1.44 -5.32 0.64
N GLU A 261 1.54 -6.64 0.56
CA GLU A 261 0.56 -7.60 1.07
C GLU A 261 1.13 -8.33 2.29
N ASN A 262 0.32 -8.42 3.35
CA ASN A 262 0.60 -9.28 4.50
C ASN A 262 0.22 -10.74 4.18
N ALA A 263 1.00 -11.38 3.32
CA ALA A 263 0.74 -12.74 2.86
C ALA A 263 0.83 -13.77 4.00
N SER A 264 1.48 -13.43 5.12
CA SER A 264 1.54 -14.28 6.32
C SER A 264 0.14 -14.69 6.83
N LYS A 265 -0.88 -13.85 6.65
CA LYS A 265 -2.28 -14.12 7.04
C LYS A 265 -3.02 -15.05 6.08
N ASN A 266 -2.53 -15.21 4.86
CA ASN A 266 -3.16 -15.98 3.80
C ASN A 266 -2.20 -17.03 3.22
N CYS A 267 -1.26 -17.53 4.03
CA CYS A 267 -0.33 -18.56 3.59
C CYS A 267 -0.36 -19.79 4.49
N ARG A 268 0.10 -20.91 3.93
CA ARG A 268 0.52 -22.08 4.70
C ARG A 268 1.93 -22.44 4.32
N ILE A 269 2.66 -23.02 5.27
CA ILE A 269 3.96 -23.62 4.99
C ILE A 269 3.69 -24.95 4.28
N ASN A 270 4.00 -25.01 2.98
CA ASN A 270 4.04 -26.30 2.28
C ASN A 270 5.42 -26.90 2.54
N SER A 271 5.48 -27.87 3.44
CA SER A 271 6.72 -28.58 3.71
C SER A 271 6.96 -29.63 2.63
N GLU A 272 7.72 -29.26 1.60
CA GLU A 272 8.19 -30.20 0.59
C GLU A 272 9.61 -30.63 0.90
N TYR A 273 9.88 -31.93 0.75
CA TYR A 273 11.24 -32.45 0.84
C TYR A 273 11.81 -32.55 -0.57
N LYS A 274 12.88 -31.79 -0.82
CA LYS A 274 13.62 -31.86 -2.08
C LYS A 274 14.92 -32.63 -1.83
N THR A 275 15.18 -33.62 -2.68
CA THR A 275 16.43 -34.39 -2.65
C THR A 275 17.53 -33.61 -3.36
N TYR A 276 18.64 -33.37 -2.67
CA TYR A 276 19.85 -32.75 -3.20
C TYR A 276 20.91 -33.81 -3.41
N GLN A 277 21.69 -33.67 -4.47
CA GLN A 277 22.90 -34.47 -4.70
C GLN A 277 24.08 -33.53 -4.88
N GLU A 278 25.03 -33.56 -3.95
CA GLU A 278 26.25 -32.75 -3.99
C GLU A 278 27.48 -33.63 -4.15
N SER A 279 28.29 -33.32 -5.17
CA SER A 279 29.60 -33.97 -5.36
C SER A 279 30.65 -33.24 -4.52
N ILE A 280 31.23 -33.94 -3.55
CA ILE A 280 32.34 -33.46 -2.74
C ILE A 280 33.63 -33.98 -3.36
N GLU A 281 34.41 -33.09 -3.98
CA GLU A 281 35.74 -33.42 -4.51
C GLU A 281 36.74 -33.79 -3.39
N SER A 282 37.91 -34.32 -3.77
CA SER A 282 38.95 -34.66 -2.79
C SER A 282 39.37 -33.45 -1.95
N ASN A 283 39.36 -33.59 -0.62
CA ASN A 283 39.53 -32.51 0.37
C ASN A 283 38.42 -31.46 0.41
N GLY A 284 37.36 -31.62 -0.40
CA GLY A 284 36.17 -30.78 -0.35
C GLY A 284 35.40 -30.94 0.96
N ILE A 285 34.58 -29.94 1.25
CA ILE A 285 33.76 -29.84 2.45
C ILE A 285 32.34 -29.48 2.03
N VAL A 286 31.36 -30.15 2.62
CA VAL A 286 29.94 -29.79 2.56
C VAL A 286 29.43 -29.64 3.99
N GLU A 287 28.57 -28.65 4.21
CA GLU A 287 27.91 -28.42 5.48
C GLU A 287 26.40 -28.61 5.30
N VAL A 288 25.82 -29.53 6.07
CA VAL A 288 24.40 -29.85 6.06
C VAL A 288 23.79 -29.53 7.41
N ASP A 289 22.86 -28.60 7.47
CA ASP A 289 22.12 -28.28 8.70
C ASP A 289 21.02 -29.31 8.94
N PHE A 290 21.18 -30.18 9.96
CA PHE A 290 20.22 -31.23 10.28
C PHE A 290 18.88 -30.69 10.81
N SER A 291 18.80 -29.44 11.27
CA SER A 291 17.49 -28.85 11.62
C SER A 291 16.58 -28.69 10.40
N GLN A 292 17.18 -28.68 9.20
CA GLN A 292 16.49 -28.52 7.92
C GLN A 292 16.39 -29.84 7.14
N VAL A 293 16.87 -30.97 7.67
CA VAL A 293 16.77 -32.29 7.05
C VAL A 293 15.54 -33.01 7.61
N GLU A 294 14.85 -33.80 6.79
CA GLU A 294 13.72 -34.62 7.27
C GLU A 294 14.16 -35.55 8.40
N ILE A 295 13.62 -35.34 9.59
CA ILE A 295 13.73 -36.28 10.70
C ILE A 295 12.32 -36.84 10.93
N ASN A 296 11.89 -37.81 10.10
CA ASN A 296 10.70 -38.59 10.42
C ASN A 296 11.03 -39.45 11.65
N ILE A 297 10.45 -39.06 12.78
CA ILE A 297 10.59 -39.75 14.07
C ILE A 297 9.94 -41.14 14.01
N ASP A 298 9.03 -41.35 13.05
CA ASP A 298 8.21 -42.56 12.98
C ASP A 298 8.56 -43.54 11.85
N ASP A 299 9.50 -43.22 10.92
CA ASP A 299 10.23 -44.18 10.06
C ASP A 299 11.15 -43.50 9.02
N GLN A 300 12.42 -43.27 9.39
CA GLN A 300 13.58 -43.00 8.51
C GLN A 300 13.82 -41.57 7.98
N GLY A 301 13.97 -40.59 8.86
CA GLY A 301 14.85 -39.45 8.57
C GLY A 301 16.32 -39.91 8.48
N SER A 302 16.82 -40.18 7.27
CA SER A 302 18.21 -40.59 7.05
C SER A 302 18.87 -39.75 5.96
N MET A 303 20.05 -39.19 6.25
CA MET A 303 20.94 -38.64 5.22
C MET A 303 21.67 -39.80 4.54
N ILE A 304 21.63 -39.87 3.21
CA ILE A 304 22.20 -40.99 2.44
C ILE A 304 23.49 -40.55 1.75
N LEU A 305 24.58 -41.25 2.02
CA LEU A 305 25.88 -40.95 1.44
C LEU A 305 26.26 -42.02 0.44
N HIS A 306 26.40 -41.64 -0.83
CA HIS A 306 26.84 -42.55 -1.89
C HIS A 306 28.35 -42.44 -2.05
N THR A 307 29.04 -43.54 -1.76
CA THR A 307 30.51 -43.61 -1.81
C THR A 307 30.92 -44.78 -2.70
N ARG A 308 32.19 -44.84 -3.12
CA ARG A 308 32.72 -45.97 -3.90
C ARG A 308 32.62 -47.33 -3.18
N VAL A 309 32.45 -47.34 -1.86
CA VAL A 309 32.40 -48.58 -1.05
C VAL A 309 31.00 -48.94 -0.55
N GLY A 310 29.99 -48.20 -0.99
CA GLY A 310 28.60 -48.43 -0.60
C GLY A 310 27.87 -47.18 -0.15
N ARG A 311 26.60 -47.38 0.21
CA ARG A 311 25.68 -46.37 0.72
C ARG A 311 25.72 -46.33 2.24
N PHE A 312 25.71 -45.15 2.83
CA PHE A 312 25.63 -44.97 4.28
C PHE A 312 24.40 -44.16 4.65
N HIS A 313 23.64 -44.61 5.64
CA HIS A 313 22.49 -43.90 6.20
C HIS A 313 22.90 -43.26 7.53
N ILE A 314 22.76 -41.95 7.65
CA ILE A 314 23.01 -41.22 8.90
C ILE A 314 21.67 -40.81 9.49
N MET A 315 21.36 -41.30 10.68
CA MET A 315 20.06 -41.15 11.32
C MET A 315 20.21 -40.57 12.73
N LEU A 316 19.21 -39.82 13.17
CA LEU A 316 19.06 -39.45 14.58
C LEU A 316 18.15 -40.48 15.26
N ALA A 317 18.71 -41.30 16.14
CA ALA A 317 17.97 -42.29 16.92
C ALA A 317 17.74 -41.77 18.34
N GLN A 318 16.52 -41.83 18.86
CA GLN A 318 16.26 -41.53 20.26
C GLN A 318 16.63 -42.74 21.13
N HIS A 319 17.52 -42.55 22.10
CA HIS A 319 17.86 -43.56 23.08
C HIS A 319 17.32 -43.17 24.46
N TYR A 320 16.44 -44.01 25.03
CA TYR A 320 15.90 -43.79 26.37
C TYR A 320 16.87 -44.32 27.43
N LYS A 321 17.38 -43.44 28.30
CA LYS A 321 18.22 -43.83 29.44
C LYS A 321 17.75 -43.13 30.70
N ARG A 322 17.29 -43.88 31.69
CA ARG A 322 16.83 -43.36 33.00
C ARG A 322 15.78 -42.24 32.87
N SER A 323 14.78 -42.44 32.02
CA SER A 323 13.67 -41.51 31.79
C SER A 323 14.04 -40.19 31.08
N LEU A 324 15.26 -40.03 30.60
CA LEU A 324 15.68 -38.94 29.72
C LEU A 324 15.83 -39.44 28.28
N VAL A 325 15.36 -38.63 27.32
CA VAL A 325 15.51 -38.87 25.88
C VAL A 325 16.83 -38.26 25.44
N HIS A 326 17.76 -39.07 24.97
CA HIS A 326 19.02 -38.62 24.39
C HIS A 326 18.99 -38.87 22.87
N PRO A 327 19.24 -37.85 22.04
CA PRO A 327 19.43 -38.08 20.61
C PRO A 327 20.80 -38.72 20.38
N ASP A 328 20.86 -39.81 19.65
CA ASP A 328 22.09 -40.43 19.15
C ASP A 328 22.17 -40.20 17.64
N VAL A 329 23.35 -39.94 17.10
CA VAL A 329 23.61 -40.06 15.66
C VAL A 329 24.08 -41.49 15.39
N VAL A 330 23.39 -42.20 14.51
CA VAL A 330 23.72 -43.57 14.11
C VAL A 330 24.06 -43.57 12.62
N VAL A 331 25.19 -44.18 12.27
CA VAL A 331 25.62 -44.36 10.88
C VAL A 331 25.46 -45.84 10.55
N PHE A 332 24.58 -46.16 9.61
CA PHE A 332 24.45 -47.48 9.01
C PHE A 332 25.15 -47.51 7.66
N GLN A 333 25.69 -48.66 7.27
CA GLN A 333 26.10 -48.95 5.89
C GLN A 333 25.10 -49.94 5.30
N GLU A 334 24.59 -49.64 4.12
CA GLU A 334 23.75 -50.55 3.35
C GLU A 334 24.63 -51.70 2.81
N THR A 335 24.25 -52.93 3.10
CA THR A 335 24.91 -54.16 2.63
C THR A 335 23.88 -55.09 1.99
N SER A 336 24.32 -56.16 1.33
CA SER A 336 23.41 -57.17 0.76
C SER A 336 22.46 -57.80 1.78
N ASP A 337 22.86 -57.81 3.06
CA ASP A 337 22.14 -58.45 4.16
C ASP A 337 21.33 -57.43 4.99
N GLY A 338 21.24 -56.17 4.52
CA GLY A 338 20.55 -55.06 5.18
C GLY A 338 21.49 -53.97 5.71
N ASN A 339 20.94 -53.09 6.56
CA ASN A 339 21.65 -51.96 7.14
C ASN A 339 22.49 -52.40 8.36
N VAL A 340 23.82 -52.26 8.26
CA VAL A 340 24.76 -52.60 9.35
C VAL A 340 25.21 -51.33 10.06
N GLU A 341 24.95 -51.23 11.37
CA GLU A 341 25.44 -50.12 12.19
C GLU A 341 26.97 -50.10 12.16
N LYS A 342 27.55 -49.00 11.66
CA LYS A 342 29.00 -48.78 11.62
C LYS A 342 29.48 -47.94 12.77
N ALA A 343 28.61 -47.07 13.28
CA ALA A 343 28.92 -46.23 14.42
C ALA A 343 27.65 -45.65 15.05
N ARG A 344 27.71 -45.41 16.35
CA ARG A 344 26.68 -44.69 17.12
C ARG A 344 27.34 -43.68 18.05
N TYR A 345 26.75 -42.49 18.10
CA TYR A 345 27.29 -41.36 18.85
C TYR A 345 26.20 -40.68 19.66
N SER A 346 26.29 -40.74 20.98
CA SER A 346 25.28 -40.16 21.87
C SER A 346 25.46 -38.68 22.14
N LEU A 347 24.50 -37.83 21.72
CA LEU A 347 24.49 -36.40 22.05
C LEU A 347 24.03 -36.23 23.51
N ASP A 348 25.00 -36.19 24.44
CA ASP A 348 24.69 -35.86 25.83
C ASP A 348 24.42 -34.35 25.96
N THR A 349 23.14 -34.00 26.02
CA THR A 349 22.60 -32.63 26.02
C THR A 349 23.09 -31.76 27.17
N MET A 350 23.55 -32.35 28.29
CA MET A 350 23.97 -31.55 29.45
C MET A 350 25.39 -30.98 29.35
N HIS A 351 26.27 -31.50 28.47
CA HIS A 351 27.69 -31.07 28.46
C HIS A 351 28.34 -30.95 27.06
N GLY A 352 27.64 -31.27 25.97
CA GLY A 352 28.27 -31.31 24.64
C GLY A 352 29.39 -32.35 24.55
N MET A 353 29.27 -33.44 25.30
CA MET A 353 30.26 -34.51 25.39
C MET A 353 29.67 -35.81 24.85
N LEU A 354 30.21 -36.29 23.72
CA LEU A 354 29.85 -37.59 23.14
C LEU A 354 30.75 -38.69 23.71
N LYS A 355 30.15 -39.84 24.06
CA LYS A 355 30.86 -41.09 24.40
C LYS A 355 31.02 -41.96 23.15
N ASN A 356 32.22 -42.50 22.94
CA ASN A 356 32.43 -43.57 21.96
C ASN A 356 32.10 -44.95 22.54
N GLU A 357 32.17 -46.01 21.73
CA GLU A 357 31.96 -47.42 22.12
C GLU A 357 32.80 -47.89 23.32
N LYS A 358 33.86 -47.15 23.67
CA LYS A 358 34.76 -47.44 24.80
C LYS A 358 34.50 -46.57 26.03
N ASN A 359 33.36 -45.87 26.11
CA ASN A 359 32.99 -44.98 27.22
C ASN A 359 34.00 -43.86 27.50
N LYS A 360 34.85 -43.48 26.53
CA LYS A 360 35.76 -42.34 26.70
C LYS A 360 35.07 -41.04 26.32
N TYR A 361 35.14 -40.08 27.23
CA TYR A 361 34.66 -38.73 27.06
C TYR A 361 35.56 -37.94 26.09
N LEU A 362 35.02 -37.51 24.95
CA LEU A 362 35.71 -36.60 24.04
C LEU A 362 35.38 -35.15 24.40
N ILE A 363 36.31 -34.45 25.04
CA ILE A 363 36.25 -32.98 25.19
C ILE A 363 36.73 -32.37 23.86
N ARG A 364 35.91 -32.47 22.81
CA ARG A 364 36.15 -31.74 21.56
C ARG A 364 34.83 -31.25 21.02
N ARG A 365 34.75 -29.94 20.76
CA ARG A 365 33.61 -29.18 20.19
C ARG A 365 33.20 -29.62 18.77
N THR A 366 33.75 -30.73 18.29
CA THR A 366 33.81 -31.17 16.90
C THR A 366 33.97 -32.68 16.96
N LEU A 367 32.89 -33.43 16.75
CA LEU A 367 33.02 -34.87 16.53
C LEU A 367 33.88 -35.06 15.27
N ARG A 368 34.78 -36.03 15.25
CA ARG A 368 35.55 -36.37 14.05
C ARG A 368 35.37 -37.85 13.86
N VAL A 369 34.46 -38.23 12.98
CA VAL A 369 34.20 -39.64 12.65
C VAL A 369 34.94 -39.97 11.38
N PRO A 370 36.15 -40.56 11.45
CA PRO A 370 36.76 -41.11 10.26
C PRO A 370 36.06 -42.42 9.91
N ILE A 371 35.37 -42.46 8.79
CA ILE A 371 34.93 -43.73 8.20
C ILE A 371 36.03 -44.17 7.25
N PHE A 372 36.74 -45.24 7.64
CA PHE A 372 37.84 -45.78 6.86
C PHE A 372 37.33 -46.89 5.95
N PHE A 373 37.66 -46.78 4.67
CA PHE A 373 37.33 -47.74 3.61
C PHE A 373 38.22 -48.99 3.61
N SER A 374 39.26 -48.99 4.43
CA SER A 374 40.31 -49.98 4.47
C SER A 374 40.93 -49.98 5.87
N THR A 375 41.52 -51.11 6.28
CA THR A 375 42.39 -51.17 7.47
C THR A 375 43.62 -50.27 7.36
N ASP A 376 43.93 -49.73 6.17
CA ASP A 376 44.96 -48.74 5.94
C ASP A 376 44.38 -47.30 5.98
N PRO A 377 44.64 -46.52 7.07
CA PRO A 377 44.15 -45.15 7.21
C PRO A 377 44.71 -44.17 6.17
N LYS A 378 45.70 -44.57 5.36
CA LYS A 378 46.24 -43.75 4.26
C LYS A 378 45.39 -43.81 2.98
N ARG A 379 44.43 -44.73 2.86
CA ARG A 379 43.63 -44.92 1.64
C ARG A 379 42.41 -44.00 1.51
N GLY A 380 42.30 -43.00 2.39
CA GLY A 380 41.27 -41.99 2.32
C GLY A 380 39.91 -42.48 2.83
N GLY A 381 39.04 -41.53 3.18
CA GLY A 381 37.77 -41.77 3.85
C GLY A 381 36.89 -40.53 3.78
N PHE A 382 36.04 -40.36 4.78
CA PHE A 382 35.38 -39.08 5.04
C PHE A 382 35.32 -38.82 6.54
N LEU A 383 35.20 -37.55 6.88
CA LEU A 383 35.20 -37.05 8.24
C LEU A 383 33.91 -36.28 8.48
N PHE A 384 33.09 -36.74 9.42
CA PHE A 384 31.94 -35.96 9.91
C PHE A 384 32.35 -35.11 11.10
N THR A 385 31.86 -33.88 11.10
CA THR A 385 31.81 -33.02 12.27
C THR A 385 30.39 -32.58 12.54
N PHE A 386 29.94 -32.74 13.78
CA PHE A 386 28.69 -32.18 14.29
C PHE A 386 29.03 -31.00 15.20
N ASN A 387 28.36 -29.86 15.01
CA ASN A 387 28.41 -28.74 15.95
C ASN A 387 27.17 -28.71 16.87
N ARG A 388 27.05 -27.68 17.73
CA ARG A 388 25.90 -27.54 18.66
C ARG A 388 24.60 -27.13 17.97
N ASP A 389 24.71 -26.54 16.78
CA ASP A 389 23.60 -26.04 15.99
C ASP A 389 23.08 -27.12 15.02
N MET A 390 23.45 -28.38 15.26
CA MET A 390 23.09 -29.54 14.42
C MET A 390 23.62 -29.46 12.98
N VAL A 391 24.64 -28.64 12.71
CA VAL A 391 25.31 -28.61 11.41
C VAL A 391 26.32 -29.74 11.30
N VAL A 392 26.22 -30.51 10.22
CA VAL A 392 27.09 -31.61 9.86
C VAL A 392 28.03 -31.21 8.74
N THR A 393 29.30 -31.06 9.08
CA THR A 393 30.37 -30.86 8.12
C THR A 393 30.89 -32.22 7.66
N ILE A 394 30.74 -32.52 6.37
CA ILE A 394 31.26 -33.72 5.70
C ILE A 394 32.51 -33.30 4.94
N LYS A 395 33.68 -33.79 5.37
CA LYS A 395 34.93 -33.59 4.64
C LYS A 395 35.33 -34.87 3.92
N ASN A 396 35.46 -34.80 2.60
CA ASN A 396 35.99 -35.90 1.80
C ASN A 396 37.52 -35.96 1.97
N THR A 397 38.03 -37.01 2.60
CA THR A 397 39.49 -37.25 2.71
C THR A 397 39.97 -38.33 1.74
N SER A 398 39.08 -38.79 0.84
CA SER A 398 39.39 -39.76 -0.18
C SER A 398 39.97 -39.12 -1.44
N SER A 399 40.64 -39.92 -2.26
CA SER A 399 41.20 -39.49 -3.54
C SER A 399 40.16 -39.40 -4.67
N SER A 400 38.87 -39.61 -4.38
CA SER A 400 37.79 -39.66 -5.35
C SER A 400 36.60 -38.84 -4.88
N PRO A 401 35.78 -38.29 -5.79
CA PRO A 401 34.58 -37.57 -5.39
C PRO A 401 33.58 -38.48 -4.65
N ILE A 402 32.85 -37.91 -3.71
CA ILE A 402 31.76 -38.54 -2.95
C ILE A 402 30.48 -37.81 -3.31
N ILE A 403 29.37 -38.53 -3.51
CA ILE A 403 28.06 -37.92 -3.74
C ILE A 403 27.27 -38.00 -2.45
N VAL A 404 26.91 -36.86 -1.90
CA VAL A 404 26.05 -36.76 -0.72
C VAL A 404 24.63 -36.52 -1.20
N GLU A 405 23.71 -37.41 -0.82
CA GLU A 405 22.29 -37.26 -1.08
C GLU A 405 21.54 -36.96 0.22
N TYR A 406 20.83 -35.84 0.25
CA TYR A 406 20.07 -35.47 1.44
C TYR A 406 18.74 -34.82 1.05
N GLN A 407 17.71 -35.10 1.84
CA GLN A 407 16.42 -34.46 1.71
C GLN A 407 16.37 -33.26 2.63
N LYS A 408 16.26 -32.07 2.04
CA LYS A 408 16.09 -30.83 2.77
C LYS A 408 14.61 -30.46 2.77
N ARG A 409 14.08 -30.15 3.94
CA ARG A 409 12.74 -29.59 4.14
C ARG A 409 12.74 -28.16 3.61
N PHE A 410 11.96 -27.93 2.57
CA PHE A 410 11.61 -26.60 2.10
C PHE A 410 10.31 -26.22 2.76
N ASN A 411 10.39 -25.26 3.67
CA ASN A 411 9.22 -24.58 4.20
C ASN A 411 8.88 -23.43 3.26
N ASP A 412 8.49 -23.76 2.03
CA ASP A 412 8.09 -22.75 1.05
C ASP A 412 6.66 -22.32 1.41
N PRO A 413 6.44 -21.07 1.86
CA PRO A 413 5.09 -20.62 2.13
C PRO A 413 4.37 -20.44 0.78
N VAL A 414 3.13 -20.92 0.75
CA VAL A 414 2.24 -20.92 -0.42
C VAL A 414 0.95 -20.20 -0.03
N ILE A 415 0.50 -19.30 -0.90
CA ILE A 415 -0.79 -18.62 -0.76
C ILE A 415 -1.92 -19.65 -0.72
N LEU A 416 -2.77 -19.56 0.30
CA LEU A 416 -3.95 -20.41 0.48
C LEU A 416 -5.07 -20.03 -0.48
N ASP A 417 -5.38 -18.73 -0.53
CA ASP A 417 -6.41 -18.16 -1.38
C ASP A 417 -5.78 -17.15 -2.35
N LYS A 418 -5.47 -17.62 -3.57
CA LYS A 418 -4.90 -16.76 -4.62
C LYS A 418 -5.84 -15.61 -4.98
N ARG A 419 -7.15 -15.84 -4.95
CA ARG A 419 -8.15 -14.81 -5.28
C ARG A 419 -8.15 -13.71 -4.22
N PHE A 420 -8.01 -14.05 -2.94
CA PHE A 420 -7.87 -13.05 -1.88
C PHE A 420 -6.62 -12.18 -2.09
N SER A 421 -5.48 -12.79 -2.41
CA SER A 421 -4.24 -12.06 -2.70
C SER A 421 -4.39 -11.12 -3.92
N GLU A 422 -5.01 -11.60 -5.01
CA GLU A 422 -5.34 -10.77 -6.18
C GLU A 422 -6.29 -9.60 -5.82
N LEU A 423 -7.23 -9.82 -4.89
CA LEU A 423 -8.11 -8.75 -4.38
C LEU A 423 -7.33 -7.71 -3.57
N VAL A 424 -6.40 -8.13 -2.69
CA VAL A 424 -5.54 -7.19 -1.93
C VAL A 424 -4.70 -6.36 -2.89
N GLN A 425 -4.04 -6.98 -3.85
CA GLN A 425 -3.26 -6.27 -4.87
C GLN A 425 -4.13 -5.28 -5.65
N GLY A 426 -5.31 -5.70 -6.12
CA GLY A 426 -6.25 -4.85 -6.83
C GLY A 426 -6.76 -3.66 -6.00
N HIS A 427 -6.96 -3.88 -4.69
CA HIS A 427 -7.35 -2.87 -3.72
C HIS A 427 -6.26 -1.81 -3.55
N GLU A 428 -5.01 -2.22 -3.34
CA GLU A 428 -3.87 -1.30 -3.19
C GLU A 428 -3.55 -0.52 -4.48
N GLU A 429 -3.62 -1.20 -5.63
CA GLU A 429 -3.49 -0.55 -6.94
C GLU A 429 -4.59 0.50 -7.16
N GLN A 430 -5.83 0.20 -6.73
CA GLN A 430 -6.94 1.14 -6.80
C GLN A 430 -6.65 2.43 -6.03
N HIS A 431 -5.98 2.36 -4.87
CA HIS A 431 -5.59 3.58 -4.14
C HIS A 431 -4.61 4.45 -4.95
N GLN A 432 -3.66 3.86 -5.68
CA GLN A 432 -2.70 4.63 -6.50
C GLN A 432 -3.39 5.31 -7.67
N ILE A 433 -4.23 4.55 -8.38
CA ILE A 433 -5.02 5.08 -9.49
C ILE A 433 -5.96 6.19 -8.99
N THR A 434 -6.56 6.04 -7.81
CA THR A 434 -7.44 7.06 -7.22
C THR A 434 -6.70 8.34 -6.87
N ARG A 435 -5.43 8.24 -6.49
CA ARG A 435 -4.63 9.44 -6.22
C ARG A 435 -4.41 10.31 -7.45
N LEU A 436 -4.45 9.73 -8.65
CA LEU A 436 -4.32 10.46 -9.91
C LEU A 436 -5.51 11.39 -10.19
N PHE A 437 -6.71 11.02 -9.75
CA PHE A 437 -7.96 11.70 -10.14
C PHE A 437 -8.70 12.33 -8.95
N ASN A 438 -7.96 12.78 -7.93
CA ASN A 438 -8.59 13.35 -6.74
C ASN A 438 -9.36 14.62 -7.08
N PRO A 439 -10.67 14.68 -6.77
CA PRO A 439 -11.39 15.94 -6.85
C PRO A 439 -10.85 16.89 -5.78
N SER A 440 -10.72 18.16 -6.13
CA SER A 440 -10.48 19.22 -5.15
C SER A 440 -11.65 19.22 -4.16
N GLU A 441 -11.37 19.04 -2.86
CA GLU A 441 -12.42 19.00 -1.84
C GLU A 441 -13.03 20.37 -1.54
N GLY A 442 -12.53 21.44 -2.16
CA GLY A 442 -13.04 22.80 -2.00
C GLY A 442 -13.00 23.22 -0.53
N ASP A 443 -11.81 23.13 0.07
CA ASP A 443 -11.62 23.50 1.47
C ASP A 443 -12.02 24.96 1.70
N MET A 444 -12.67 25.22 2.84
CA MET A 444 -12.97 26.59 3.25
C MET A 444 -11.66 27.29 3.56
N SER A 445 -11.46 28.48 3.00
CA SER A 445 -10.38 29.36 3.43
C SER A 445 -10.66 29.86 4.85
N SER A 446 -9.62 30.34 5.54
CA SER A 446 -9.77 30.95 6.87
C SER A 446 -10.78 32.10 6.82
N GLU A 447 -10.77 32.93 5.78
CA GLU A 447 -11.73 34.02 5.61
C GLU A 447 -13.17 33.51 5.48
N MET A 448 -13.39 32.38 4.80
CA MET A 448 -14.71 31.76 4.72
C MET A 448 -15.16 31.22 6.08
N ILE A 449 -14.24 30.66 6.87
CA ILE A 449 -14.53 30.20 8.24
C ILE A 449 -14.97 31.39 9.11
N TYR A 450 -14.21 32.49 9.12
CA TYR A 450 -14.55 33.69 9.90
C TYR A 450 -15.82 34.38 9.43
N ALA A 451 -16.06 34.46 8.12
CA ALA A 451 -17.31 34.98 7.59
C ALA A 451 -18.51 34.14 8.06
N ASP A 452 -18.37 32.81 8.05
CA ASP A 452 -19.42 31.91 8.53
C ASP A 452 -19.71 32.09 10.03
N ILE A 453 -18.66 32.22 10.85
CA ILE A 453 -18.76 32.47 12.29
C ILE A 453 -19.43 33.81 12.55
N ALA A 454 -18.95 34.89 11.93
CA ALA A 454 -19.47 36.24 12.10
C ALA A 454 -20.96 36.32 11.76
N LEU A 455 -21.42 35.61 10.73
CA LEU A 455 -22.82 35.63 10.30
C LEU A 455 -23.73 34.75 11.16
N LYS A 456 -23.24 33.63 11.68
CA LYS A 456 -24.09 32.60 12.30
C LYS A 456 -24.04 32.57 13.82
N ALA A 457 -22.92 32.93 14.46
CA ALA A 457 -22.79 32.83 15.91
C ALA A 457 -23.67 33.86 16.63
N ASP A 458 -24.34 33.40 17.69
CA ASP A 458 -25.23 34.15 18.57
C ASP A 458 -24.53 34.58 19.89
N SER A 459 -23.28 34.18 20.10
CA SER A 459 -22.46 34.56 21.26
C SER A 459 -20.98 34.26 21.04
N ILE A 460 -20.09 34.85 21.84
CA ILE A 460 -18.65 34.53 21.85
C ILE A 460 -18.38 33.04 22.14
N VAL A 461 -19.11 32.42 23.06
CA VAL A 461 -18.93 31.00 23.41
C VAL A 461 -19.24 30.10 22.19
N GLN A 462 -20.33 30.39 21.49
CA GLN A 462 -20.67 29.66 20.26
C GLN A 462 -19.67 29.95 19.13
N ALA A 463 -19.17 31.18 19.03
CA ALA A 463 -18.15 31.55 18.05
C ALA A 463 -16.84 30.76 18.26
N LYS A 464 -16.40 30.61 19.52
CA LYS A 464 -15.26 29.74 19.89
C LYS A 464 -15.47 28.31 19.43
N GLU A 465 -16.59 27.69 19.84
CA GLU A 465 -16.90 26.30 19.49
C GLU A 465 -16.94 26.09 17.96
N MET A 466 -17.60 27.00 17.24
CA MET A 466 -17.66 26.98 15.78
C MET A 466 -16.26 27.09 15.17
N CYS A 467 -15.43 28.04 15.63
CA CYS A 467 -14.07 28.23 15.16
C CYS A 467 -13.24 26.95 15.33
N ILE A 468 -13.20 26.41 16.55
CA ILE A 468 -12.48 25.16 16.87
C ILE A 468 -12.93 24.02 15.96
N LYS A 469 -14.25 23.79 15.83
CA LYS A 469 -14.78 22.70 15.00
C LYS A 469 -14.45 22.87 13.52
N GLN A 470 -14.50 24.09 12.98
CA GLN A 470 -14.16 24.33 11.58
C GLN A 470 -12.66 24.14 11.31
N TRP A 471 -11.79 24.58 12.22
CA TRP A 471 -10.36 24.32 12.14
C TRP A 471 -10.01 22.84 12.25
N LEU A 472 -10.63 22.10 13.19
CA LEU A 472 -10.47 20.65 13.28
C LEU A 472 -10.92 19.95 11.97
N ARG A 473 -12.02 20.39 11.34
CA ARG A 473 -12.47 19.87 10.04
C ARG A 473 -11.51 20.21 8.90
N TRP A 474 -10.94 21.42 8.91
CA TRP A 474 -9.93 21.83 7.94
C TRP A 474 -8.65 20.98 8.10
N MET A 475 -8.18 20.75 9.33
CA MET A 475 -7.07 19.84 9.62
C MET A 475 -7.34 18.41 9.12
N LYS A 476 -8.56 17.89 9.26
CA LYS A 476 -8.93 16.59 8.67
C LYS A 476 -8.77 16.56 7.15
N GLY A 477 -9.04 17.68 6.47
CA GLY A 477 -8.76 17.87 5.05
C GLY A 477 -7.26 17.85 4.75
N GLN A 478 -6.45 18.56 5.54
CA GLN A 478 -4.98 18.57 5.41
C GLN A 478 -4.37 17.17 5.58
N TYR A 479 -4.85 16.39 6.56
CA TYR A 479 -4.47 14.99 6.76
C TYR A 479 -5.11 14.03 5.76
N ARG A 480 -5.88 14.53 4.78
CA ARG A 480 -6.57 13.75 3.75
C ARG A 480 -7.49 12.66 4.29
N ILE A 481 -8.02 12.83 5.50
CA ILE A 481 -8.84 11.80 6.16
C ILE A 481 -10.10 11.51 5.33
N HIS A 482 -10.80 12.56 4.87
CA HIS A 482 -12.01 12.39 4.06
C HIS A 482 -11.70 11.69 2.74
N GLN A 483 -10.59 12.05 2.10
CA GLN A 483 -10.15 11.45 0.86
C GLN A 483 -9.75 9.98 1.02
N SER A 484 -8.99 9.65 2.07
CA SER A 484 -8.58 8.28 2.39
C SER A 484 -9.80 7.42 2.66
N THR A 485 -10.69 7.84 3.56
CA THR A 485 -11.92 7.10 3.86
C THR A 485 -12.84 6.96 2.66
N ARG A 486 -12.94 7.99 1.81
CA ARG A 486 -13.65 7.89 0.53
C ARG A 486 -13.07 6.77 -0.32
N SER A 487 -11.75 6.75 -0.46
CA SER A 487 -11.04 5.73 -1.23
C SER A 487 -11.32 4.34 -0.68
N GLU A 488 -11.23 4.15 0.64
CA GLU A 488 -11.53 2.88 1.31
C GLU A 488 -12.96 2.40 1.07
N ILE A 489 -13.95 3.29 1.20
CA ILE A 489 -15.36 2.95 0.94
C ILE A 489 -15.52 2.44 -0.48
N LEU A 490 -14.96 3.15 -1.46
CA LEU A 490 -15.09 2.77 -2.87
C LEU A 490 -14.32 1.48 -3.19
N SER A 491 -13.12 1.30 -2.65
CA SER A 491 -12.33 0.08 -2.83
C SER A 491 -13.07 -1.14 -2.26
N TYR A 492 -13.48 -1.10 -0.98
CA TYR A 492 -14.21 -2.22 -0.38
C TYR A 492 -15.56 -2.50 -1.04
N TYR A 493 -16.28 -1.45 -1.45
CA TYR A 493 -17.54 -1.61 -2.14
C TYR A 493 -17.34 -2.32 -3.48
N ARG A 494 -16.34 -1.91 -4.27
CA ARG A 494 -15.93 -2.56 -5.51
C ARG A 494 -15.58 -4.04 -5.29
N ASP A 495 -14.87 -4.36 -4.20
CA ASP A 495 -14.39 -5.71 -3.89
C ASP A 495 -15.48 -6.73 -3.54
N GLY A 496 -16.73 -6.30 -3.37
CA GLY A 496 -17.80 -7.23 -3.01
C GLY A 496 -18.48 -6.93 -1.70
N LYS A 497 -17.82 -6.19 -0.78
CA LYS A 497 -18.26 -6.10 0.62
C LYS A 497 -19.61 -5.41 0.75
N ASP A 498 -20.41 -5.86 1.70
CA ASP A 498 -21.68 -5.22 2.02
C ASP A 498 -21.45 -3.90 2.75
N ILE A 499 -22.38 -2.97 2.55
CA ILE A 499 -22.27 -1.57 2.99
C ILE A 499 -22.19 -1.47 4.51
N GLN A 500 -22.84 -2.37 5.24
CA GLN A 500 -22.83 -2.41 6.71
C GLN A 500 -21.46 -2.84 7.23
N THR A 501 -20.87 -3.89 6.65
CA THR A 501 -19.50 -4.30 6.96
C THR A 501 -18.50 -3.21 6.63
N ILE A 502 -18.62 -2.49 5.51
CA ILE A 502 -17.75 -1.34 5.19
C ILE A 502 -17.86 -0.27 6.28
N ALA A 503 -19.07 0.09 6.69
CA ALA A 503 -19.29 1.10 7.72
C ALA A 503 -18.71 0.68 9.08
N SER A 504 -18.84 -0.59 9.46
CA SER A 504 -18.25 -1.16 10.69
C SER A 504 -16.72 -1.14 10.62
N ILE A 505 -16.12 -1.67 9.55
CA ILE A 505 -14.66 -1.65 9.36
C ILE A 505 -14.10 -0.24 9.54
N LEU A 506 -14.67 0.75 8.86
CA LEU A 506 -14.15 2.13 8.88
C LEU A 506 -14.50 2.93 10.13
N SER A 507 -15.45 2.46 10.95
CA SER A 507 -15.86 3.16 12.18
C SER A 507 -15.30 2.53 13.45
N GLU A 508 -15.02 1.23 13.43
CA GLU A 508 -14.70 0.44 14.63
C GLU A 508 -13.25 -0.04 14.65
N ASN A 509 -12.61 -0.16 13.48
CA ASN A 509 -11.21 -0.57 13.42
C ASN A 509 -10.29 0.62 13.74
N SER A 510 -9.35 0.42 14.67
CA SER A 510 -8.35 1.41 15.07
C SER A 510 -7.51 1.92 13.90
N LEU A 511 -7.33 1.12 12.84
CA LEU A 511 -6.67 1.52 11.59
C LEU A 511 -7.25 2.81 10.98
N TYR A 512 -8.55 3.01 11.14
CA TYR A 512 -9.28 4.16 10.58
C TYR A 512 -9.66 5.20 11.65
N MET A 513 -9.16 5.03 12.88
CA MET A 513 -9.32 6.00 13.96
C MET A 513 -8.23 7.07 13.89
N TYR A 514 -8.23 7.86 12.80
CA TYR A 514 -7.20 8.84 12.49
C TYR A 514 -6.84 9.82 13.64
N GLY A 515 -7.78 10.08 14.56
CA GLY A 515 -7.53 10.92 15.73
C GLY A 515 -6.58 10.33 16.77
N GLN A 516 -6.45 8.99 16.84
CA GLN A 516 -5.58 8.32 17.81
C GLN A 516 -4.10 8.53 17.46
N ASN A 517 -3.75 8.61 16.17
CA ASN A 517 -2.35 8.67 15.72
C ASN A 517 -1.77 10.09 15.75
N THR A 518 -2.60 11.14 15.68
CA THR A 518 -2.10 12.53 15.61
C THR A 518 -1.95 13.18 16.99
N GLY A 519 -2.57 12.63 18.03
CA GLY A 519 -2.54 13.17 19.40
C GLY A 519 -3.29 14.52 19.53
N PRO A 520 -4.31 14.64 20.40
CA PRO A 520 -5.15 15.85 20.47
C PRO A 520 -4.35 17.12 20.82
N HIS A 521 -3.32 17.01 21.67
CA HIS A 521 -2.47 18.14 22.06
C HIS A 521 -1.61 18.69 20.91
N VAL A 522 -1.09 17.82 20.04
CA VAL A 522 -0.29 18.26 18.88
C VAL A 522 -1.18 19.05 17.92
N VAL A 523 -2.38 18.54 17.63
CA VAL A 523 -3.35 19.24 16.78
C VAL A 523 -3.80 20.55 17.42
N ALA A 524 -4.07 20.55 18.72
CA ALA A 524 -4.44 21.75 19.45
C ALA A 524 -3.33 22.82 19.39
N HIS A 525 -2.08 22.44 19.60
CA HIS A 525 -0.94 23.36 19.51
C HIS A 525 -0.82 24.00 18.12
N VAL A 526 -0.94 23.21 17.04
CA VAL A 526 -0.91 23.74 15.66
C VAL A 526 -2.05 24.73 15.42
N ILE A 527 -3.27 24.39 15.83
CA ILE A 527 -4.43 25.28 15.69
C ILE A 527 -4.21 26.59 16.44
N ILE A 528 -3.75 26.55 17.69
CA ILE A 528 -3.50 27.77 18.47
C ILE A 528 -2.42 28.65 17.81
N MET A 529 -1.36 28.04 17.28
CA MET A 529 -0.30 28.78 16.59
C MET A 529 -0.82 29.47 15.33
N ASP A 530 -1.65 28.80 14.53
CA ASP A 530 -2.26 29.40 13.33
C ASP A 530 -3.23 30.54 13.69
N LEU A 531 -4.04 30.35 14.73
CA LEU A 531 -5.02 31.33 15.19
C LEU A 531 -4.43 32.62 15.77
N GLN A 532 -3.16 32.61 16.23
CA GLN A 532 -2.50 33.80 16.78
C GLN A 532 -2.30 34.93 15.77
N HIS A 533 -2.44 34.65 14.48
CA HIS A 533 -2.23 35.61 13.40
C HIS A 533 -3.52 36.08 12.74
N ASP A 534 -4.68 35.57 13.18
CA ASP A 534 -5.96 35.91 12.60
C ASP A 534 -6.52 37.21 13.18
N ASP A 535 -7.12 38.03 12.31
CA ASP A 535 -7.78 39.27 12.73
C ASP A 535 -9.11 38.98 13.46
N PRO A 536 -9.45 39.74 14.52
CA PRO A 536 -10.74 39.59 15.19
C PRO A 536 -11.90 39.93 14.25
N CYS A 537 -13.05 39.25 14.43
CA CYS A 537 -14.25 39.50 13.66
C CYS A 537 -15.42 40.00 14.54
N ILE A 538 -16.35 40.74 13.93
CA ILE A 538 -17.55 41.24 14.63
C ILE A 538 -18.70 40.29 14.34
N LEU A 539 -19.34 39.77 15.39
CA LEU A 539 -20.50 38.91 15.26
C LEU A 539 -21.71 39.75 14.82
N ALA A 540 -22.23 39.47 13.63
CA ALA A 540 -23.27 40.27 12.98
C ALA A 540 -24.57 40.34 13.80
N LYS A 541 -24.85 39.33 14.62
CA LYS A 541 -26.09 39.23 15.41
C LYS A 541 -26.02 39.94 16.75
N THR A 542 -24.85 39.97 17.39
CA THR A 542 -24.68 40.53 18.75
C THR A 542 -23.89 41.83 18.77
N GLY A 543 -23.09 42.10 17.74
CA GLY A 543 -22.11 43.19 17.70
C GLY A 543 -20.87 42.95 18.56
N GLU A 544 -20.74 41.78 19.19
CA GLU A 544 -19.57 41.43 19.99
C GLU A 544 -18.35 41.17 19.10
N VAL A 545 -17.16 41.48 19.62
CA VAL A 545 -15.89 41.22 18.94
C VAL A 545 -15.37 39.87 19.39
N PHE A 546 -15.25 38.93 18.45
CA PHE A 546 -14.63 37.62 18.65
C PHE A 546 -13.18 37.67 18.18
N ASP A 547 -12.27 37.28 19.06
CA ASP A 547 -10.84 37.16 18.78
C ASP A 547 -10.44 35.70 18.99
N ALA A 548 -9.79 35.09 17.99
CA ALA A 548 -9.42 33.68 18.04
C ALA A 548 -8.35 33.39 19.12
N SER A 549 -7.58 34.39 19.56
CA SER A 549 -6.66 34.26 20.70
C SER A 549 -7.36 33.95 22.02
N MET A 550 -8.69 34.10 22.08
CA MET A 550 -9.49 33.68 23.23
C MET A 550 -9.61 32.16 23.37
N ILE A 551 -9.28 31.39 22.32
CA ILE A 551 -9.33 29.92 22.32
C ILE A 551 -8.10 29.37 23.02
N THR A 552 -8.31 28.39 23.90
CA THR A 552 -7.26 27.69 24.63
C THR A 552 -7.01 26.30 24.07
N GLU A 553 -5.81 25.76 24.28
CA GLU A 553 -5.47 24.38 23.89
C GLU A 553 -6.45 23.36 24.48
N GLN A 554 -6.84 23.54 25.75
CA GLN A 554 -7.77 22.66 26.46
C GLN A 554 -9.17 22.64 25.80
N GLU A 555 -9.70 23.79 25.37
CA GLU A 555 -10.98 23.85 24.63
C GLU A 555 -10.90 23.10 23.30
N VAL A 556 -9.74 23.10 22.62
CA VAL A 556 -9.53 22.32 21.39
C VAL A 556 -9.48 20.83 21.68
N VAL A 557 -8.74 20.41 22.72
CA VAL A 557 -8.65 19.00 23.15
C VAL A 557 -10.03 18.45 23.52
N GLU A 558 -10.86 19.23 24.21
CA GLU A 558 -12.22 18.82 24.60
C GLU A 558 -13.15 18.58 23.40
N LEU A 559 -12.99 19.33 22.30
CA LEU A 559 -13.78 19.17 21.08
C LEU A 559 -13.14 18.23 20.05
N PHE A 560 -11.92 17.75 20.32
CA PHE A 560 -11.16 16.92 19.38
C PHE A 560 -11.89 15.61 19.07
N ASP A 561 -12.27 14.83 20.08
CA ASP A 561 -12.93 13.53 19.90
C ASP A 561 -14.28 13.67 19.17
N GLU A 562 -15.04 14.72 19.48
CA GLU A 562 -16.31 15.00 18.82
C GLU A 562 -16.12 15.14 17.30
N VAL A 563 -15.11 15.89 16.85
CA VAL A 563 -14.89 16.14 15.42
C VAL A 563 -14.10 15.04 14.73
N PHE A 564 -13.01 14.56 15.34
CA PHE A 564 -12.13 13.55 14.72
C PHE A 564 -12.72 12.15 14.75
N HIS A 565 -13.43 11.77 15.82
CA HIS A 565 -14.00 10.44 15.96
C HIS A 565 -15.51 10.43 15.69
N GLN A 566 -16.31 11.12 16.51
CA GLN A 566 -17.78 10.97 16.46
C GLN A 566 -18.38 11.48 15.14
N GLU A 567 -17.97 12.68 14.69
CA GLU A 567 -18.40 13.23 13.40
C GLU A 567 -17.87 12.37 12.24
N HIS A 568 -16.68 11.78 12.37
CA HIS A 568 -16.12 10.90 11.35
C HIS A 568 -16.96 9.63 11.17
N VAL A 569 -17.26 8.93 12.26
CA VAL A 569 -18.14 7.75 12.26
C VAL A 569 -19.52 8.09 11.68
N ALA A 570 -20.09 9.25 12.06
CA ALA A 570 -21.35 9.71 11.51
C ALA A 570 -21.27 10.00 10.00
N ASN A 571 -20.16 10.55 9.53
CA ASN A 571 -19.91 10.82 8.12
C ASN A 571 -19.72 9.53 7.33
N VAL A 572 -18.95 8.54 7.82
CA VAL A 572 -18.82 7.21 7.20
C VAL A 572 -20.19 6.58 6.97
N LYS A 573 -21.03 6.53 8.01
CA LYS A 573 -22.40 6.00 7.91
C LYS A 573 -23.24 6.76 6.87
N ARG A 574 -23.12 8.09 6.84
CA ARG A 574 -23.83 8.94 5.86
C ARG A 574 -23.36 8.68 4.43
N TRP A 575 -22.07 8.46 4.22
CA TRP A 575 -21.48 8.16 2.92
C TRP A 575 -21.88 6.77 2.43
N CYS A 576 -21.80 5.76 3.29
CA CYS A 576 -22.30 4.41 3.02
C CYS A 576 -23.80 4.40 2.68
N MET A 577 -24.63 5.19 3.37
CA MET A 577 -26.05 5.32 3.05
C MET A 577 -26.31 5.88 1.64
N ALA A 578 -25.39 6.69 1.08
CA ALA A 578 -25.52 7.17 -0.28
C ALA A 578 -25.38 6.02 -1.30
N LEU A 579 -24.51 5.02 -1.03
CA LEU A 579 -24.39 3.80 -1.84
C LEU A 579 -25.72 3.04 -1.86
N THR A 580 -26.32 2.81 -0.68
CA THR A 580 -27.61 2.11 -0.57
C THR A 580 -28.72 2.82 -1.36
N LEU A 581 -28.77 4.15 -1.30
CA LEU A 581 -29.75 4.93 -2.05
C LEU A 581 -29.56 4.78 -3.57
N LEU A 582 -28.33 4.69 -4.05
CA LEU A 582 -28.05 4.49 -5.47
C LEU A 582 -28.36 3.05 -5.92
N GLU A 583 -28.07 2.04 -5.10
CA GLU A 583 -28.46 0.65 -5.37
C GLU A 583 -29.99 0.52 -5.48
N GLN A 584 -30.73 1.14 -4.56
CA GLN A 584 -32.21 1.20 -4.61
C GLN A 584 -32.73 1.91 -5.87
N LYS A 585 -31.93 2.82 -6.42
CA LYS A 585 -32.23 3.51 -7.67
C LYS A 585 -31.88 2.71 -8.93
N GLY A 586 -31.38 1.48 -8.77
CA GLY A 586 -31.07 0.57 -9.86
C GLY A 586 -29.71 0.80 -10.53
N TYR A 587 -28.81 1.57 -9.91
CA TYR A 587 -27.44 1.72 -10.40
C TYR A 587 -26.63 0.47 -10.07
N SER A 588 -25.79 0.03 -11.02
CA SER A 588 -24.85 -1.06 -10.78
C SER A 588 -23.72 -0.61 -9.86
N ARG A 589 -23.01 -1.57 -9.26
CA ARG A 589 -21.88 -1.30 -8.38
C ARG A 589 -20.78 -0.47 -9.05
N ASP A 590 -20.40 -0.82 -10.27
CA ASP A 590 -19.38 -0.09 -11.02
C ASP A 590 -19.85 1.33 -11.34
N GLU A 591 -21.11 1.51 -11.75
CA GLU A 591 -21.69 2.83 -11.99
C GLU A 591 -21.68 3.71 -10.74
N ILE A 592 -22.00 3.14 -9.59
CA ILE A 592 -21.95 3.84 -8.30
C ILE A 592 -20.51 4.25 -7.97
N VAL A 593 -19.54 3.35 -8.15
CA VAL A 593 -18.13 3.64 -7.91
C VAL A 593 -17.69 4.82 -8.79
N TYR A 594 -17.93 4.76 -10.10
CA TYR A 594 -17.54 5.82 -11.03
C TYR A 594 -18.25 7.16 -10.75
N LEU A 595 -19.55 7.11 -10.42
CA LEU A 595 -20.35 8.29 -10.11
C LEU A 595 -19.82 9.03 -8.87
N LEU A 596 -19.43 8.28 -7.84
CA LEU A 596 -18.97 8.83 -6.57
C LEU A 596 -17.48 9.16 -6.55
N TYR A 597 -16.71 8.59 -7.47
CA TYR A 597 -15.26 8.77 -7.59
C TYR A 597 -14.82 10.22 -7.71
N GLN A 598 -15.54 11.01 -8.51
CA GLN A 598 -15.23 12.40 -8.82
C GLN A 598 -15.90 13.41 -7.88
N GLU A 599 -16.64 12.91 -6.90
CA GLU A 599 -17.42 13.75 -6.00
C GLU A 599 -16.83 13.68 -4.59
N SER A 600 -16.73 14.84 -3.94
CA SER A 600 -16.38 14.86 -2.51
C SER A 600 -17.41 14.03 -1.75
N ALA A 601 -16.94 13.21 -0.80
CA ALA A 601 -17.81 12.36 0.00
C ALA A 601 -18.92 13.16 0.70
N ARG A 602 -18.65 14.42 1.05
CA ARG A 602 -19.62 15.37 1.62
C ARG A 602 -20.85 15.60 0.72
N LYS A 603 -20.71 15.46 -0.60
CA LYS A 603 -21.78 15.66 -1.59
C LYS A 603 -22.54 14.38 -1.95
N TRP A 604 -22.00 13.21 -1.62
CA TRP A 604 -22.55 11.92 -2.05
C TRP A 604 -24.02 11.73 -1.71
N ARG A 605 -24.44 12.06 -0.48
CA ARG A 605 -25.86 11.95 -0.10
C ARG A 605 -26.75 12.85 -0.94
N SER A 606 -26.33 14.09 -1.17
CA SER A 606 -27.11 15.04 -1.98
C SER A 606 -27.20 14.56 -3.43
N LEU A 607 -26.09 14.07 -3.97
CA LEU A 607 -26.05 13.48 -5.31
C LEU A 607 -26.96 12.25 -5.41
N ALA A 608 -26.86 11.31 -4.46
CA ALA A 608 -27.69 10.11 -4.42
C ALA A 608 -29.18 10.45 -4.32
N LEU A 609 -29.56 11.47 -3.55
CA LEU A 609 -30.95 11.93 -3.46
C LEU A 609 -31.47 12.50 -4.78
N ARG A 610 -30.63 13.23 -5.53
CA ARG A 610 -31.00 13.83 -6.82
C ARG A 610 -30.90 12.89 -8.01
N ALA A 611 -30.13 11.81 -7.93
CA ALA A 611 -30.00 10.83 -8.99
C ALA A 611 -31.38 10.29 -9.40
N GLU A 612 -31.63 10.14 -10.70
CA GLU A 612 -32.91 9.61 -11.17
C GLU A 612 -32.98 8.10 -10.93
N GLN A 613 -34.19 7.58 -10.70
CA GLN A 613 -34.43 6.14 -10.67
C GLN A 613 -34.19 5.60 -12.07
N LYS A 614 -33.30 4.61 -12.22
CA LYS A 614 -33.15 3.94 -13.51
C LYS A 614 -34.41 3.16 -13.84
N PRO A 615 -34.85 3.16 -15.11
CA PRO A 615 -35.95 2.31 -15.52
C PRO A 615 -35.59 0.87 -15.15
N THR A 616 -36.43 0.24 -14.33
CA THR A 616 -36.28 -1.17 -13.99
C THR A 616 -36.29 -1.91 -15.32
N ALA A 617 -35.21 -2.61 -15.66
CA ALA A 617 -35.22 -3.48 -16.82
C ALA A 617 -36.36 -4.48 -16.59
N GLU A 618 -37.43 -4.38 -17.39
CA GLU A 618 -38.46 -5.41 -17.43
C GLU A 618 -37.78 -6.67 -17.97
N PHE A 619 -37.42 -7.56 -17.05
CA PHE A 619 -36.76 -8.83 -17.32
C PHE A 619 -37.76 -9.89 -17.80
#